data_AF-A0A537ZPP7-F1
#
_entry.id   AF-A0A537ZPP7-F1
#
_cell.length_a   1.000
_cell.length_b   1.000
_cell.length_c   1.000
_cell.angle_alpha   90.00
_cell.angle_beta   90.00
_cell.angle_gamma   90.00
#
_symmetry.space_group_name_H-M   'P 1'
#
loop_
_entity.id
_entity.type
_entity.pdbx_description
1 polymer ?
#
loop_
_entity_poly.entity_id
_entity_poly.type
_entity_poly.pdbx_seq_one_letter_code
_entity_poly.pdbx_strand_id
1 'polypeptide(L)'
;MEASSPAKLYATLVGTVLTIAGIIGFFYSGNFGSPGAVEKVFGILAVNGWHNVVHLVTGLLGLAAAGYAARQYALGLGLVYIAVAIWGFIIGSGDSILSIVPVNTPDNILHLIIGLTGLAAGAATPAGAPARTAPA
;
A
#
# COMPACT_ATOMS: atom_id res chain seq x y z
N MET A 1 -16.91 -15.64 17.79
CA MET A 1 -15.93 -14.75 17.12
C MET A 1 -16.69 -14.04 16.02
N GLU A 2 -16.84 -12.72 16.09
CA GLU A 2 -17.42 -11.94 14.98
C GLU A 2 -16.58 -12.16 13.72
N ALA A 3 -17.23 -12.44 12.59
CA ALA A 3 -16.52 -12.62 11.33
C ALA A 3 -15.76 -11.34 10.97
N SER A 4 -14.47 -11.46 10.66
CA SER A 4 -13.66 -10.31 10.20
C SER A 4 -14.25 -9.74 8.92
N SER A 5 -14.54 -8.44 8.89
CA SER A 5 -14.98 -7.77 7.65
C SER A 5 -13.89 -7.84 6.57
N PRO A 6 -14.26 -7.80 5.27
CA PRO A 6 -13.28 -7.82 4.19
C PRO A 6 -12.21 -6.74 4.32
N ALA A 7 -12.59 -5.52 4.71
CA ALA A 7 -11.64 -4.42 4.91
C ALA A 7 -10.69 -4.66 6.10
N LYS A 8 -11.17 -5.28 7.19
CA LYS A 8 -10.32 -5.64 8.34
C LYS A 8 -9.32 -6.73 7.96
N LEU A 9 -9.76 -7.73 7.20
CA LEU A 9 -8.88 -8.77 6.68
C LEU A 9 -7.82 -8.17 5.76
N TYR A 10 -8.22 -7.32 4.81
CA TYR A 10 -7.32 -6.60 3.92
C TYR A 10 -6.30 -5.76 4.70
N ALA A 11 -6.77 -4.92 5.62
CA ALA A 11 -5.91 -4.04 6.42
C ALA A 11 -4.86 -4.82 7.21
N THR A 12 -5.25 -5.95 7.80
CA THR A 12 -4.35 -6.82 8.56
C THR A 12 -3.34 -7.51 7.66
N LEU A 13 -3.80 -8.17 6.59
CA LEU A 13 -2.92 -8.95 5.71
C LEU A 13 -1.99 -8.06 4.91
N VAL A 14 -2.53 -7.08 4.17
CA VAL A 14 -1.72 -6.17 3.35
C VAL A 14 -0.86 -5.28 4.23
N GLY A 15 -1.38 -4.82 5.37
CA GLY A 15 -0.59 -4.07 6.36
C GLY A 15 0.63 -4.86 6.84
N THR A 16 0.44 -6.13 7.18
CA THR A 16 1.54 -7.04 7.57
C THR A 16 2.54 -7.22 6.44
N VAL A 17 2.07 -7.55 5.24
CA VAL A 17 2.94 -7.81 4.07
C VAL A 17 3.75 -6.59 3.70
N LEU A 18 3.15 -5.40 3.65
CA LEU A 18 3.86 -4.14 3.35
C LEU A 18 4.88 -3.79 4.42
N THR A 19 4.55 -4.01 5.70
CA THR A 19 5.50 -3.81 6.80
C THR A 19 6.71 -4.72 6.64
N ILE A 20 6.49 -6.02 6.41
CA ILE A 20 7.58 -6.98 6.21
C ILE A 20 8.39 -6.63 4.95
N ALA A 21 7.72 -6.29 3.85
CA ALA A 21 8.38 -5.91 2.59
C ALA A 21 9.25 -4.66 2.77
N GLY A 22 8.78 -3.65 3.50
CA GLY A 22 9.57 -2.46 3.81
C GLY A 22 10.81 -2.79 4.66
N ILE A 23 10.67 -3.65 5.68
CA ILE A 23 11.81 -4.13 6.49
C ILE A 23 12.82 -4.87 5.61
N ILE A 24 12.38 -5.85 4.83
CA ILE A 24 13.24 -6.62 3.92
C ILE A 24 13.92 -5.69 2.93
N GLY A 25 13.19 -4.75 2.35
CA GLY A 25 13.72 -3.80 1.38
C GLY A 25 14.90 -2.99 1.92
N PHE A 26 14.91 -2.62 3.20
CA PHE A 26 16.04 -1.94 3.83
C PHE A 26 17.31 -2.79 3.91
N PHE A 27 17.21 -4.12 3.93
CA PHE A 27 18.37 -5.01 3.80
C PHE A 27 18.92 -5.08 2.37
N TYR A 28 18.11 -4.73 1.37
CA TYR A 28 18.56 -4.64 -0.04
C TYR A 28 19.09 -3.23 -0.38
N SER A 29 18.39 -2.17 0.03
CA SER A 29 18.80 -0.79 -0.22
C SER A 29 18.26 0.18 0.83
N GLY A 30 19.18 0.83 1.55
CA GLY A 30 18.88 1.95 2.45
C GLY A 30 19.14 3.32 1.83
N ASN A 31 19.31 3.41 0.51
CA ASN A 31 19.72 4.65 -0.15
C ASN A 31 18.53 5.62 -0.36
N PHE A 32 18.67 6.85 0.10
CA PHE A 32 17.68 7.93 -0.07
C PHE A 32 18.05 8.91 -1.21
N GLY A 33 19.11 8.63 -1.96
CA GLY A 33 19.56 9.47 -3.07
C GLY A 33 18.76 9.32 -4.37
N SER A 34 19.23 10.00 -5.41
CA SER A 34 18.69 10.02 -6.78
C SER A 34 18.49 8.59 -7.37
N PRO A 35 17.54 8.38 -8.30
CA PRO A 35 17.06 7.05 -8.74
C PRO A 35 18.12 6.13 -9.32
N GLY A 36 19.31 6.63 -9.69
CA GLY A 36 20.37 5.85 -10.32
C GLY A 36 20.92 4.70 -9.47
N ALA A 37 20.76 4.74 -8.14
CA ALA A 37 21.13 3.66 -7.24
C ALA A 37 19.89 2.82 -6.87
N VAL A 38 19.43 2.04 -7.84
CA VAL A 38 18.31 1.09 -7.71
C VAL A 38 18.82 -0.31 -7.47
N GLU A 39 18.33 -0.93 -6.41
CA GLU A 39 18.50 -2.36 -6.15
C GLU A 39 17.18 -3.07 -6.39
N LYS A 40 17.24 -4.38 -6.64
CA LYS A 40 16.05 -5.20 -6.85
C LYS A 40 15.88 -6.25 -5.77
N VAL A 41 14.80 -6.19 -5.00
CA VAL A 41 14.43 -7.27 -4.08
C VAL A 41 14.13 -8.51 -4.91
N PHE A 42 14.83 -9.61 -4.59
CA PHE A 42 14.80 -10.88 -5.35
C PHE A 42 15.11 -10.74 -6.85
N GLY A 43 15.75 -9.66 -7.29
CA GLY A 43 16.00 -9.39 -8.72
C GLY A 43 14.78 -8.90 -9.50
N ILE A 44 13.63 -8.67 -8.85
CA ILE A 44 12.34 -8.41 -9.51
C ILE A 44 11.80 -7.01 -9.17
N LEU A 45 11.78 -6.61 -7.90
CA LEU A 45 11.08 -5.39 -7.45
C LEU A 45 12.07 -4.26 -7.19
N ALA A 46 11.94 -3.12 -7.88
CA ALA A 46 12.89 -2.02 -7.77
C ALA A 46 12.64 -1.22 -6.49
N VAL A 47 13.65 -1.13 -5.62
CA VAL A 47 13.53 -0.48 -4.32
C VAL A 47 14.69 0.47 -4.04
N ASN A 48 14.40 1.43 -3.15
CA ASN A 48 15.38 2.24 -2.46
C ASN A 48 14.84 2.61 -1.06
N GLY A 49 15.58 3.40 -0.30
CA GLY A 49 15.18 3.86 1.03
C GLY A 49 13.81 4.52 1.05
N TRP A 50 13.49 5.38 0.06
CA TRP A 50 12.18 6.03 -0.03
C TRP A 50 11.04 5.04 -0.26
N HIS A 51 11.21 4.10 -1.19
CA HIS A 51 10.21 3.06 -1.47
C HIS A 51 9.95 2.21 -0.22
N ASN A 52 11.01 1.85 0.51
CA ASN A 52 10.90 1.05 1.73
C ASN A 52 10.19 1.79 2.86
N VAL A 53 10.44 3.10 3.02
CA VAL A 53 9.69 3.94 3.98
C VAL A 53 8.22 3.98 3.62
N VAL A 54 7.87 4.16 2.34
CA VAL A 54 6.47 4.18 1.90
C VAL A 54 5.78 2.87 2.29
N HIS A 55 6.38 1.71 2.00
CA HIS A 55 5.84 0.41 2.39
C HIS A 55 5.72 0.22 3.91
N LEU A 56 6.72 0.64 4.68
CA LEU A 56 6.65 0.60 6.14
C LEU A 56 5.51 1.44 6.69
N VAL A 57 5.41 2.70 6.25
CA VAL A 57 4.40 3.64 6.76
C VAL A 57 3.01 3.17 6.40
N THR A 58 2.78 2.81 5.13
CA THR A 58 1.46 2.32 4.72
C THR A 58 1.11 1.01 5.41
N GLY A 59 2.08 0.09 5.55
CA GLY A 59 1.92 -1.17 6.26
C GLY A 59 1.50 -1.00 7.73
N LEU A 60 2.24 -0.17 8.48
CA LEU A 60 1.96 0.11 9.88
C LEU A 60 0.62 0.84 10.07
N LEU A 61 0.27 1.76 9.16
CA LEU A 61 -1.05 2.40 9.17
C LEU A 61 -2.18 1.38 8.97
N GLY A 62 -1.98 0.35 8.14
CA GLY A 62 -2.95 -0.74 7.98
C GLY A 62 -3.17 -1.54 9.24
N LEU A 63 -2.08 -1.91 9.91
CA LEU A 63 -2.13 -2.63 11.19
C LEU A 63 -2.82 -1.81 12.28
N ALA A 64 -2.51 -0.51 12.37
CA ALA A 64 -3.16 0.40 13.31
C ALA A 64 -4.66 0.54 12.98
N ALA A 65 -5.01 0.77 11.71
CA ALA A 65 -6.38 1.03 11.29
C ALA A 65 -7.29 -0.20 11.34
N ALA A 66 -6.75 -1.42 11.38
CA ALA A 66 -7.51 -2.68 11.31
C ALA A 66 -8.63 -2.77 12.38
N GLY A 67 -8.44 -2.13 13.54
CA GLY A 67 -9.42 -2.15 14.64
C GLY A 67 -10.56 -1.15 14.55
N TYR A 68 -10.36 0.00 13.90
CA TYR A 68 -11.28 1.15 14.02
C TYR A 68 -11.52 1.94 12.72
N ALA A 69 -10.66 1.77 11.71
CA ALA A 69 -10.71 2.53 10.45
C ALA A 69 -10.40 1.67 9.22
N ALA A 70 -10.60 0.34 9.32
CA ALA A 70 -10.18 -0.61 8.29
C ALA A 70 -10.78 -0.30 6.90
N ARG A 71 -12.05 0.12 6.86
CA ARG A 71 -12.72 0.48 5.61
C ARG A 71 -12.10 1.71 4.95
N GLN A 72 -11.87 2.77 5.73
CA GLN A 72 -11.25 4.00 5.27
C GLN A 72 -9.82 3.75 4.79
N TYR A 73 -9.06 2.94 5.54
CA TYR A 73 -7.73 2.51 5.12
C TYR A 73 -7.75 1.73 3.80
N ALA A 74 -8.62 0.72 3.67
CA ALA A 74 -8.71 -0.10 2.46
C ALA A 74 -9.04 0.73 1.21
N LEU A 75 -10.01 1.65 1.32
CA LEU A 75 -10.38 2.55 0.22
C LEU A 75 -9.27 3.57 -0.10
N GLY A 76 -8.71 4.21 0.93
CA GLY A 76 -7.69 5.24 0.78
C GLY A 76 -6.38 4.68 0.21
N LEU A 77 -5.87 3.61 0.81
CA LEU A 77 -4.69 2.92 0.30
C LEU A 77 -4.94 2.37 -1.10
N GLY A 78 -6.11 1.76 -1.32
CA GLY A 78 -6.50 1.20 -2.60
C GLY A 78 -6.41 2.25 -3.72
N LEU A 79 -6.98 3.42 -3.49
CA LEU A 79 -6.94 4.54 -4.43
C LEU A 79 -5.51 5.03 -4.69
N VAL A 80 -4.71 5.21 -3.63
CA VAL A 80 -3.32 5.66 -3.74
C VAL A 80 -2.49 4.68 -4.57
N TYR A 81 -2.61 3.38 -4.31
CA TYR A 81 -1.82 2.36 -5.00
C TYR A 81 -2.23 2.20 -6.48
N ILE A 82 -3.50 2.40 -6.82
CA ILE A 82 -3.93 2.51 -8.23
C ILE A 82 -3.29 3.72 -8.91
N ALA A 83 -3.31 4.89 -8.26
CA ALA A 83 -2.71 6.09 -8.82
C ALA A 83 -1.19 5.92 -9.05
N VAL A 84 -0.49 5.33 -8.07
CA VAL A 84 0.93 4.98 -8.18
C VAL A 84 1.18 4.01 -9.33
N ALA A 85 0.38 2.94 -9.46
CA ALA A 85 0.52 1.97 -10.55
C ALA A 85 0.33 2.62 -11.93
N ILE A 86 -0.74 3.42 -12.09
CA ILE A 86 -1.02 4.12 -13.35
C ILE A 86 0.13 5.07 -13.70
N TRP A 87 0.59 5.88 -12.74
CA TRP A 87 1.73 6.78 -12.96
C TRP A 87 2.97 5.98 -13.37
N GLY A 88 3.30 4.92 -12.64
CA GLY A 88 4.44 4.06 -12.96
C GLY A 88 4.38 3.46 -14.36
N PHE A 89 3.19 3.06 -14.83
CA PHE A 89 3.02 2.59 -16.23
C PHE A 89 3.20 3.71 -17.25
N ILE A 90 2.79 4.94 -16.94
CA ILE A 90 2.95 6.11 -17.82
C ILE A 90 4.42 6.49 -17.99
N ILE A 91 5.19 6.57 -16.91
CA ILE A 91 6.61 6.95 -16.96
C ILE A 91 7.51 5.80 -17.42
N GLY A 92 7.06 4.56 -17.23
CA GLY A 92 7.73 3.36 -17.73
C GLY A 92 8.76 2.79 -16.76
N SER A 93 9.21 1.56 -17.05
CA SER A 93 10.17 0.83 -16.22
C SER A 93 11.55 1.48 -16.23
N GLY A 94 12.15 1.63 -15.05
CA GLY A 94 13.48 2.21 -14.89
C GLY A 94 13.47 3.72 -14.64
N ASP A 95 12.29 4.34 -14.65
CA ASP A 95 12.09 5.72 -14.19
C ASP A 95 11.67 5.75 -12.71
N SER A 96 11.27 6.92 -12.22
CA SER A 96 10.94 7.16 -10.84
C SER A 96 9.80 8.16 -10.66
N ILE A 97 8.91 7.86 -9.72
CA ILE A 97 7.86 8.78 -9.29
C ILE A 97 8.51 9.86 -8.42
N LEU A 98 8.17 11.12 -8.71
CA LEU A 98 8.70 12.31 -8.03
C LEU A 98 10.24 12.38 -8.01
N SER A 99 10.91 11.72 -8.96
CA SER A 99 12.38 11.65 -9.05
C SER A 99 13.05 10.96 -7.85
N ILE A 100 12.30 10.20 -7.03
CA ILE A 100 12.84 9.56 -5.81
C ILE A 100 12.35 8.14 -5.57
N VAL A 101 11.17 7.73 -6.03
CA VAL A 101 10.67 6.35 -5.83
C VAL A 101 10.83 5.60 -7.15
N PRO A 102 11.75 4.63 -7.24
CA PRO A 102 11.93 3.87 -8.47
C PRO A 102 10.70 3.03 -8.78
N VAL A 103 10.42 2.85 -10.07
CA VAL A 103 9.33 1.99 -10.53
C VAL A 103 9.80 1.02 -11.60
N ASN A 104 9.18 -0.15 -11.60
CA ASN A 104 9.28 -1.09 -12.70
C ASN A 104 7.94 -1.80 -12.94
N THR A 105 7.84 -2.52 -14.06
CA THR A 105 6.61 -3.21 -14.45
C THR A 105 6.10 -4.19 -13.37
N PRO A 106 6.94 -5.07 -12.78
CA PRO A 106 6.52 -5.90 -11.64
C PRO A 106 5.94 -5.10 -10.46
N ASP A 107 6.60 -4.01 -10.05
CA ASP A 107 6.13 -3.13 -8.96
C ASP A 107 4.76 -2.55 -9.31
N ASN A 108 4.58 -2.04 -10.52
CA ASN A 108 3.32 -1.44 -10.96
C ASN A 108 2.17 -2.45 -10.99
N ILE A 109 2.44 -3.69 -11.39
CA ILE A 109 1.44 -4.77 -11.34
C ILE A 109 1.08 -5.11 -9.90
N LEU A 110 2.07 -5.25 -9.01
CA LEU A 110 1.83 -5.50 -7.59
C LEU A 110 1.00 -4.38 -6.96
N HIS A 111 1.35 -3.12 -7.25
CA HIS A 111 0.61 -1.95 -6.78
C HIS A 111 -0.83 -1.95 -7.29
N LEU A 112 -1.06 -2.33 -8.55
CA LEU A 112 -2.41 -2.44 -9.09
C LEU A 112 -3.24 -3.51 -8.37
N ILE A 113 -2.66 -4.68 -8.07
CA ILE A 113 -3.34 -5.75 -7.32
C ILE A 113 -3.71 -5.27 -5.91
N ILE A 114 -2.77 -4.66 -5.19
CA ILE A 114 -3.02 -4.06 -3.87
C ILE A 114 -4.15 -3.04 -3.97
N GLY A 115 -4.06 -2.14 -4.96
CA GLY A 115 -5.03 -1.10 -5.22
C GLY A 115 -6.46 -1.62 -5.41
N LEU A 116 -6.63 -2.54 -6.36
CA LEU A 116 -7.92 -3.12 -6.72
C LEU A 116 -8.52 -3.94 -5.57
N THR A 117 -7.71 -4.76 -4.90
CA THR A 117 -8.18 -5.56 -3.76
C THR A 117 -8.56 -4.69 -2.57
N GLY A 118 -7.86 -3.57 -2.33
CA GLY A 118 -8.20 -2.58 -1.31
C GLY A 118 -9.54 -1.89 -1.58
N LEU A 119 -9.75 -1.41 -2.81
CA LEU A 119 -11.04 -0.83 -3.19
C LEU A 119 -12.19 -1.84 -3.07
N ALA A 120 -11.98 -3.07 -3.54
CA ALA A 120 -12.97 -4.14 -3.44
C ALA A 120 -13.31 -4.47 -1.98
N ALA A 121 -12.31 -4.64 -1.12
CA ALA A 121 -12.50 -4.94 0.30
C ALA A 121 -13.20 -3.80 1.05
N GLY A 122 -12.84 -2.55 0.74
CA GLY A 122 -13.47 -1.36 1.29
C GLY A 122 -14.93 -1.20 0.85
N ALA A 123 -15.22 -1.46 -0.42
CA ALA A 123 -16.58 -1.42 -0.96
C ALA A 123 -17.47 -2.54 -0.40
N ALA A 124 -16.92 -3.74 -0.22
CA ALA A 124 -17.61 -4.89 0.36
C ALA A 124 -17.85 -4.77 1.88
N THR A 125 -17.26 -3.77 2.54
CA THR A 125 -17.46 -3.51 3.96
C THR A 125 -18.46 -2.36 4.14
N PRO A 126 -19.58 -2.56 4.87
CA PRO A 126 -20.55 -1.49 5.09
C PRO A 126 -19.95 -0.27 5.79
N ALA A 127 -20.43 0.93 5.44
CA ALA A 127 -20.14 2.12 6.23
C ALA A 127 -20.87 2.00 7.59
N GLY A 128 -20.20 2.30 8.70
CA GLY A 128 -20.84 2.31 10.01
C GLY A 128 -22.06 3.25 9.98
N ALA A 129 -23.20 2.78 10.47
CA ALA A 129 -24.41 3.61 10.49
C ALA A 129 -24.16 4.88 11.32
N PRO A 130 -24.52 6.08 10.83
CA PRO A 130 -24.44 7.28 11.65
C PRO A 130 -25.25 7.05 12.93
N ALA A 131 -24.69 7.40 14.08
CA ALA A 131 -25.38 7.31 15.36
C ALA A 131 -26.70 8.08 15.22
N ARG A 132 -27.81 7.35 15.19
CA ARG A 132 -29.14 7.93 15.07
C ARG A 132 -29.35 8.77 16.33
N THR A 133 -29.23 10.09 16.19
CA THR A 133 -29.57 11.04 17.26
C THR A 133 -31.02 10.78 17.65
N ALA A 134 -31.25 10.30 18.88
CA ALA A 134 -32.58 10.12 19.41
C ALA A 134 -33.27 11.50 19.48
N PRO A 135 -34.54 11.65 19.03
CA PRO A 135 -35.29 12.86 19.26
C PRO A 135 -35.50 13.07 20.77
N ALA A 136 -35.34 14.32 21.21
CA ALA A 136 -35.55 14.78 22.58
C ALA A 136 -37.01 14.67 23.04
#